data_AF-B0X3K7-F1
#
_entry.id   AF-B0X3K7-F1
#
_cell.length_a   1.000
_cell.length_b   1.000
_cell.length_c   1.000
_cell.angle_alpha   90.00
_cell.angle_beta   90.00
_cell.angle_gamma   90.00
#
_symmetry.space_group_name_H-M   'P 1'
#
loop_
_entity.id
_entity.type
_entity.pdbx_description
1 polymer ?
#
loop_
_entity_poly.entity_id
_entity_poly.type
_entity_poly.pdbx_seq_one_letter_code
_entity_poly.pdbx_strand_id
1 'polypeptide(L)'
;MLSLPLREVLLLIAIVQYSIAELNTNYVQANSSSLQASSNLPRTCSPAINRFSGVQLIHPQPGFREPFEVLCDQEYEGGGWIVIQNRYDGSVHFYRDWDDYERGFGNMFGEFWLGLKQIHELTYSMRYELHIIVEDWDGIRAIAKYSDFLVAGPKEKYLLRSLGAFSGSAGDR
;
A
#
# COMPACT_ATOMS: atom_id res chain seq x y z
N MET A 1 5.21 -10.22 -25.83
CA MET A 1 3.96 -9.46 -25.97
C MET A 1 2.91 -10.18 -25.12
N LEU A 2 2.92 -10.00 -23.81
CA LEU A 2 2.04 -10.72 -22.89
C LEU A 2 0.95 -9.77 -22.39
N SER A 3 -0.21 -9.80 -23.04
CA SER A 3 -1.46 -9.36 -22.41
C SER A 3 -1.94 -10.55 -21.60
N LEU A 4 -1.50 -10.67 -20.35
CA LEU A 4 -2.00 -11.72 -19.47
C LEU A 4 -3.42 -11.33 -19.04
N PRO A 5 -4.47 -12.04 -19.48
CA PRO A 5 -5.80 -11.84 -18.91
C PRO A 5 -5.73 -12.13 -17.41
N LEU A 6 -6.54 -11.44 -16.60
CA LEU A 6 -6.70 -11.63 -15.14
C LEU A 6 -6.98 -13.08 -14.68
N ARG A 7 -7.09 -14.04 -15.61
CA ARG A 7 -7.22 -15.48 -15.36
C ARG A 7 -5.88 -16.23 -15.29
N GLU A 8 -4.76 -15.60 -15.61
CA GLU A 8 -3.43 -16.23 -15.66
C GLU A 8 -2.50 -15.80 -14.51
N VAL A 9 -2.98 -14.94 -13.60
CA VAL A 9 -2.20 -14.44 -12.47
C VAL A 9 -2.51 -15.28 -11.24
N LEU A 10 -1.51 -16.01 -10.75
CA LEU A 10 -1.57 -16.79 -9.52
C LEU A 10 -1.46 -15.88 -8.29
N LEU A 11 -0.52 -14.92 -8.31
CA LEU A 11 -0.30 -13.97 -7.22
C LEU A 11 -0.41 -12.53 -7.74
N LEU A 12 -1.33 -11.72 -7.20
CA LEU A 12 -1.40 -10.28 -7.48
C LEU A 12 -1.31 -9.52 -6.16
N ILE A 13 -0.15 -8.91 -5.91
CA ILE A 13 0.08 -8.06 -4.74
C ILE A 13 0.21 -6.62 -5.23
N ALA A 14 -0.60 -5.72 -4.66
CA ALA A 14 -0.40 -4.28 -4.80
C ALA A 14 0.09 -3.74 -3.45
N ILE A 15 1.26 -3.11 -3.48
CA ILE A 15 1.90 -2.50 -2.32
C ILE A 15 2.22 -1.04 -2.61
N VAL A 16 2.16 -0.22 -1.57
CA VAL A 16 2.49 1.20 -1.64
C VAL A 16 3.50 1.58 -0.58
N GLN A 17 4.49 2.38 -0.93
CA GLN A 17 5.48 2.91 0.01
C GLN A 17 5.57 4.42 -0.13
N TYR A 18 5.89 5.09 0.99
CA TYR A 18 6.16 6.52 0.99
C TYR A 18 7.38 6.85 0.12
N SER A 19 7.23 7.80 -0.81
CA SER A 19 8.32 8.23 -1.71
C SER A 19 9.24 9.24 -1.05
N ILE A 20 10.51 8.89 -0.84
CA ILE A 20 11.59 9.81 -0.41
C ILE A 20 12.21 10.48 -1.63
N ALA A 21 11.40 11.12 -2.47
CA ALA A 21 11.95 12.03 -3.47
C ALA A 21 12.31 13.35 -2.76
N GLU A 22 13.61 13.56 -2.54
CA GLU A 22 14.27 14.77 -2.01
C GLU A 22 14.41 14.93 -0.49
N LEU A 23 15.19 14.07 0.17
CA LEU A 23 15.86 14.45 1.44
C LEU A 23 17.31 13.97 1.49
N ASN A 24 18.19 14.68 0.77
CA ASN A 24 19.58 14.84 1.23
C ASN A 24 19.61 16.00 2.22
N THR A 25 19.28 15.71 3.48
CA THR A 25 19.61 16.62 4.59
C THR A 25 19.95 15.79 5.82
N ASN A 26 21.17 16.02 6.31
CA ASN A 26 21.78 15.40 7.48
C ASN A 26 20.79 15.20 8.65
N TYR A 27 20.60 13.96 9.08
CA TYR A 27 19.80 13.65 10.26
C TYR A 27 20.59 14.04 11.52
N VAL A 28 20.24 15.17 12.12
CA VAL A 28 20.68 15.53 13.47
C VAL A 28 19.97 14.58 14.45
N GLN A 29 20.75 13.87 15.27
CA GLN A 29 20.21 13.07 16.37
C GLN A 29 19.54 13.99 17.39
N ALA A 30 18.21 13.97 17.45
CA ALA A 30 17.46 14.58 18.53
C ALA A 30 17.45 13.63 19.74
N ASN A 31 18.28 13.93 20.74
CA ASN A 31 18.09 13.46 22.11
C ASN A 31 17.01 14.31 22.78
N SER A 32 15.96 13.71 23.35
CA SER A 32 15.34 14.25 24.57
C SER A 32 14.43 13.23 25.27
N SER A 33 14.49 13.28 26.59
CA SER A 33 13.77 12.46 27.55
C SER A 33 12.40 13.04 27.93
N SER A 34 11.43 12.13 28.02
CA SER A 34 10.17 12.11 28.81
C SER A 34 8.98 13.06 28.52
N LEU A 35 7.85 12.38 28.22
CA LEU A 35 6.43 12.60 28.60
C LEU A 35 5.55 13.59 27.81
N GLN A 36 4.87 13.07 26.76
CA GLN A 36 3.41 13.21 26.57
C GLN A 36 2.87 11.95 25.88
N ALA A 37 2.04 11.16 26.59
CA ALA A 37 1.29 10.05 26.02
C ALA A 37 0.03 10.59 25.33
N SER A 38 0.20 11.14 24.12
CA SER A 38 -0.78 11.00 23.05
C SER A 38 -0.25 9.85 22.20
N SER A 39 -1.10 8.90 21.80
CA SER A 39 -0.69 7.69 21.08
C SER A 39 0.08 8.04 19.80
N ASN A 40 1.42 8.04 19.84
CA ASN A 40 2.29 8.30 18.69
C ASN A 40 2.32 7.06 17.78
N LEU A 41 1.19 6.76 17.16
CA LEU A 41 1.11 5.73 16.14
C LEU A 41 1.91 6.15 14.90
N PRO A 42 2.61 5.21 14.24
CA PRO A 42 3.34 5.54 13.03
C PRO A 42 2.38 5.93 11.90
N ARG A 43 2.79 6.86 11.05
CA ARG A 43 1.97 7.33 9.92
C ARG A 43 1.94 6.35 8.74
N THR A 44 2.92 5.46 8.67
CA THR A 44 3.14 4.50 7.58
C THR A 44 3.97 3.32 8.10
N CYS A 45 4.12 2.27 7.29
CA CYS A 45 5.01 1.16 7.60
C CYS A 45 6.47 1.62 7.55
N SER A 46 7.28 1.22 8.53
CA SER A 46 8.70 1.58 8.56
C SER A 46 9.55 0.46 9.17
N PRO A 47 10.57 -0.04 8.45
CA PRO A 47 11.47 -1.08 8.95
C PRO A 47 12.31 -0.59 10.14
N ALA A 48 12.45 0.73 10.30
CA ALA A 48 13.14 1.35 11.45
C ALA A 48 12.33 1.19 12.75
N ILE A 49 11.00 1.07 12.65
CA ILE A 49 10.09 0.93 13.80
C ILE A 49 9.80 -0.54 14.04
N ASN A 50 9.47 -1.29 13.00
CA ASN A 50 9.21 -2.72 13.06
C ASN A 50 9.90 -3.42 11.89
N ARG A 51 10.82 -4.34 12.20
CA ARG A 51 11.62 -5.06 11.20
C ARG A 51 10.91 -6.26 10.59
N PHE A 52 9.78 -6.68 11.16
CA PHE A 52 9.07 -7.87 10.72
C PHE A 52 7.78 -7.48 10.00
N SER A 53 7.47 -8.22 8.93
CA SER A 53 6.19 -8.13 8.23
C SER A 53 5.05 -8.52 9.16
N GLY A 54 3.90 -7.88 9.01
CA GLY A 54 2.73 -8.14 9.83
C GLY A 54 1.75 -6.99 9.89
N VAL A 55 0.60 -7.27 10.49
CA VAL A 55 -0.46 -6.26 10.67
C VAL A 55 -0.04 -5.26 11.74
N GLN A 56 -0.19 -3.97 11.42
CA GLN A 56 0.15 -2.87 12.30
C GLN A 56 -0.92 -1.78 12.24
N LEU A 57 -1.24 -1.21 13.41
CA LEU A 57 -2.08 -0.02 13.51
C LEU A 57 -1.26 1.23 13.17
N ILE A 58 -1.71 1.99 12.17
CA ILE A 58 -1.08 3.24 11.73
C ILE A 58 -2.05 4.42 11.84
N HIS A 59 -1.52 5.64 11.88
CA HIS A 59 -2.30 6.88 11.94
C HIS A 59 -1.81 7.90 10.90
N PRO A 60 -2.22 7.80 9.63
CA PRO A 60 -1.69 8.64 8.56
C PRO A 60 -1.98 10.14 8.73
N GLN A 61 -3.15 10.49 9.27
CA GLN A 61 -3.60 11.88 9.47
C GLN A 61 -4.03 12.15 10.92
N PRO A 62 -3.09 12.24 11.88
CA PRO A 62 -3.40 12.49 13.29
C PRO A 62 -4.18 13.79 13.50
N GLY A 63 -5.24 13.73 14.31
CA GLY A 63 -6.14 14.87 14.57
C GLY A 63 -7.21 15.11 13.51
N PHE A 64 -7.18 14.40 12.37
CA PHE A 64 -8.17 14.54 11.29
C PHE A 64 -8.93 13.25 11.00
N ARG A 65 -8.27 12.09 11.11
CA ARG A 65 -8.83 10.76 10.85
C ARG A 65 -8.52 9.81 12.00
N GLU A 66 -9.25 8.71 12.11
CA GLU A 66 -8.95 7.64 13.06
C GLU A 66 -7.82 6.75 12.53
N PRO A 67 -7.02 6.12 13.41
CA PRO A 67 -6.05 5.12 12.99
C PRO A 67 -6.73 3.85 12.44
N PHE A 68 -6.02 3.10 11.60
CA PHE A 68 -6.49 1.84 11.03
C PHE A 68 -5.34 0.86 10.81
N GLU A 69 -5.68 -0.42 10.73
CA GLU A 69 -4.72 -1.49 10.54
C GLU A 69 -4.32 -1.62 9.07
N VAL A 70 -3.05 -1.96 8.83
CA VAL A 70 -2.52 -2.31 7.53
C VAL A 70 -1.59 -3.51 7.65
N LEU A 71 -1.45 -4.29 6.58
CA LEU A 71 -0.39 -5.28 6.48
C LEU A 71 0.89 -4.59 6.00
N CYS A 72 1.92 -4.56 6.85
CA CYS A 72 3.25 -4.09 6.49
C CYS A 72 4.09 -5.23 5.90
N ASP A 73 4.70 -5.00 4.75
CA ASP A 73 5.76 -5.83 4.18
C ASP A 73 7.12 -5.17 4.44
N GLN A 74 7.96 -5.87 5.21
CA GLN A 74 9.30 -5.45 5.59
C GLN A 74 10.41 -6.24 4.86
N GLU A 75 10.03 -7.15 3.95
CA GLU A 75 10.94 -8.02 3.21
C GLU A 75 11.18 -7.51 1.79
N TYR A 76 10.12 -7.04 1.12
CA TYR A 76 10.21 -6.56 -0.25
C TYR A 76 10.97 -5.23 -0.34
N GLU A 77 11.98 -5.16 -1.21
CA GLU A 77 12.80 -3.98 -1.55
C GLU A 77 13.23 -3.10 -0.34
N GLY A 78 13.65 -3.75 0.76
CA GLY A 78 14.15 -3.04 1.94
C GLY A 78 13.08 -2.62 2.95
N GLY A 79 11.81 -2.98 2.70
CA GLY A 79 10.70 -2.82 3.62
C GLY A 79 10.09 -1.41 3.68
N GLY A 80 9.00 -1.29 4.43
CA GLY A 80 8.22 -0.05 4.55
C GLY A 80 7.00 -0.01 3.64
N TRP A 81 6.65 -1.15 3.05
CA TRP A 81 5.53 -1.29 2.15
C TRP A 81 4.24 -1.56 2.91
N ILE A 82 3.15 -0.91 2.48
CA ILE A 82 1.78 -1.22 2.88
C ILE A 82 1.15 -2.07 1.78
N VAL A 83 0.66 -3.26 2.11
CA VAL A 83 -0.12 -4.08 1.18
C VAL A 83 -1.55 -3.54 1.14
N ILE A 84 -2.00 -3.12 -0.05
CA ILE A 84 -3.37 -2.60 -0.26
C ILE A 84 -4.30 -3.64 -0.89
N GLN A 85 -3.73 -4.67 -1.50
CA GLN A 85 -4.46 -5.77 -2.13
C GLN A 85 -3.55 -7.01 -2.22
N ASN A 86 -4.05 -8.18 -1.84
CA ASN A 86 -3.36 -9.46 -2.00
C ASN A 86 -4.28 -10.56 -2.57
N ARG A 87 -3.87 -11.22 -3.66
CA ARG A 87 -4.51 -12.42 -4.26
C ARG A 87 -3.49 -13.53 -4.41
N TYR A 88 -3.82 -14.77 -4.04
CA TYR A 88 -2.94 -15.93 -4.26
C TYR A 88 -3.66 -17.29 -4.37
N ASP A 89 -4.86 -17.47 -3.81
CA ASP A 89 -5.55 -18.78 -3.75
C ASP A 89 -7.03 -18.74 -4.14
N GLY A 90 -7.59 -17.56 -4.40
CA GLY A 90 -9.00 -17.37 -4.75
C GLY A 90 -9.97 -17.61 -3.58
N SER A 91 -9.49 -17.66 -2.33
CA SER A 91 -10.32 -17.86 -1.13
C SER A 91 -11.32 -16.72 -0.88
N VAL A 92 -11.09 -15.54 -1.45
CA VAL A 92 -11.98 -14.38 -1.32
C VAL A 92 -12.58 -14.00 -2.67
N HIS A 93 -13.89 -13.83 -2.70
CA HIS A 93 -14.60 -13.30 -3.86
C HIS A 93 -14.40 -11.79 -3.98
N PHE A 94 -13.87 -11.33 -5.12
CA PHE A 94 -13.66 -9.91 -5.44
C PHE A 94 -14.79 -9.32 -6.29
N TYR A 95 -15.74 -10.14 -6.76
CA TYR A 95 -16.95 -9.62 -7.39
C TYR A 95 -17.92 -9.14 -6.29
N ARG A 96 -17.78 -7.86 -5.93
CA ARG A 96 -18.45 -7.20 -4.80
C ARG A 96 -19.10 -5.89 -5.22
N ASP A 97 -19.99 -5.39 -4.37
CA ASP A 97 -20.62 -4.09 -4.58
C ASP A 97 -19.68 -2.92 -4.24
N TRP A 98 -20.15 -1.70 -4.53
CA TRP A 98 -19.40 -0.48 -4.30
C TRP A 98 -19.04 -0.27 -2.82
N ASP A 99 -20.00 -0.56 -1.95
CA ASP A 99 -19.93 -0.40 -0.52
C ASP A 99 -18.82 -1.26 0.11
N ASP A 100 -18.68 -2.50 -0.35
CA ASP A 100 -17.60 -3.40 0.03
C ASP A 100 -16.24 -2.89 -0.47
N TYR A 101 -16.13 -2.40 -1.71
CA TYR A 101 -14.89 -1.81 -2.22
C TYR A 101 -14.49 -0.53 -1.49
N GLU A 102 -15.46 0.27 -1.05
CA GLU A 102 -15.21 1.49 -0.28
C GLU A 102 -14.68 1.18 1.12
N ARG A 103 -15.27 0.19 1.80
CA ARG A 103 -14.90 -0.22 3.17
C ARG A 103 -13.69 -1.13 3.26
N GLY A 104 -13.45 -1.95 2.25
CA GLY A 104 -12.49 -3.07 2.31
C GLY A 104 -13.17 -4.40 2.66
N PHE A 105 -12.53 -5.50 2.27
CA PHE A 105 -13.01 -6.87 2.52
C PHE A 105 -11.88 -7.91 2.49
N GLY A 106 -12.14 -9.11 2.99
CA GLY A 106 -11.18 -10.20 3.06
C GLY A 106 -10.46 -10.28 4.41
N ASN A 107 -9.29 -10.90 4.43
CA ASN A 107 -8.46 -11.08 5.62
C ASN A 107 -7.04 -10.61 5.35
N MET A 108 -6.50 -9.70 6.17
CA MET A 108 -5.14 -9.17 6.01
C MET A 108 -4.03 -10.24 6.11
N PHE A 109 -4.32 -11.42 6.67
CA PHE A 109 -3.40 -12.58 6.67
C PHE A 109 -3.62 -13.54 5.49
N GLY A 110 -4.53 -13.21 4.57
CA GLY A 110 -4.88 -14.00 3.39
C GLY A 110 -5.15 -13.09 2.20
N GLU A 111 -6.20 -13.38 1.43
CA GLU A 111 -6.64 -12.49 0.35
C GLU A 111 -7.48 -11.33 0.89
N PHE A 112 -7.22 -10.11 0.43
CA PHE A 112 -7.98 -8.94 0.86
C PHE A 112 -7.86 -7.75 -0.09
N TRP A 113 -8.79 -6.82 0.10
CA TRP A 113 -8.78 -5.47 -0.43
C TRP A 113 -8.85 -4.50 0.75
N LEU A 114 -7.88 -3.60 0.88
CA LEU A 114 -7.79 -2.68 2.03
C LEU A 114 -9.03 -1.78 2.13
N GLY A 115 -9.52 -1.27 1.00
CA GLY A 115 -10.67 -0.37 0.95
C GLY A 115 -10.31 1.00 0.39
N LEU A 116 -11.15 1.54 -0.50
CA LEU A 116 -10.89 2.82 -1.16
C LEU A 116 -10.80 3.99 -0.17
N LYS A 117 -11.57 3.95 0.93
CA LYS A 117 -11.50 4.99 1.96
C LYS A 117 -10.11 5.04 2.60
N GLN A 118 -9.54 3.90 2.96
CA GLN A 118 -8.22 3.82 3.59
C GLN A 118 -7.10 4.12 2.59
N ILE A 119 -7.21 3.64 1.35
CA ILE A 119 -6.25 3.96 0.27
C ILE A 119 -6.24 5.47 -0.03
N HIS A 120 -7.41 6.12 -0.08
CA HIS A 120 -7.48 7.56 -0.20
C HIS A 120 -6.84 8.26 1.01
N GLU A 121 -7.15 7.83 2.24
CA GLU A 121 -6.57 8.42 3.45
C GLU A 121 -5.04 8.30 3.49
N LEU A 122 -4.48 7.18 3.00
CA LEU A 122 -3.04 7.00 2.81
C LEU A 122 -2.49 7.98 1.78
N THR A 123 -2.97 7.88 0.55
CA THR A 123 -2.38 8.60 -0.60
C THR A 123 -2.61 10.12 -0.55
N TYR A 124 -3.61 10.58 0.22
CA TYR A 124 -3.83 12.00 0.48
C TYR A 124 -2.93 12.53 1.61
N SER A 125 -2.49 11.68 2.54
CA SER A 125 -1.66 12.11 3.67
C SER A 125 -0.25 12.52 3.27
N MET A 126 0.30 11.86 2.24
CA MET A 126 1.64 12.08 1.69
C MET A 126 1.78 11.36 0.36
N ARG A 127 2.90 11.59 -0.34
CA ARG A 127 3.18 10.96 -1.63
C ARG A 127 3.56 9.49 -1.45
N TYR A 128 2.92 8.62 -2.22
CA TYR A 128 3.22 7.19 -2.28
C TYR A 128 3.62 6.77 -3.70
N GLU A 129 4.47 5.76 -3.81
CA GLU A 129 4.66 4.98 -5.02
C GLU A 129 3.85 3.68 -4.95
N LEU A 130 3.54 3.09 -6.10
CA LEU A 130 2.76 1.86 -6.21
C LEU A 130 3.57 0.80 -6.96
N HIS A 131 3.76 -0.36 -6.34
CA HIS A 131 4.27 -1.54 -7.01
C HIS A 131 3.17 -2.60 -7.10
N ILE A 132 2.97 -3.12 -8.31
CA ILE A 132 2.08 -4.22 -8.62
C ILE A 132 2.95 -5.40 -9.02
N ILE A 133 2.89 -6.46 -8.23
CA ILE A 133 3.64 -7.69 -8.43
C ILE A 133 2.65 -8.76 -8.91
N VAL A 134 2.92 -9.33 -10.08
CA VAL A 134 2.18 -10.45 -10.64
C VAL A 134 3.07 -11.66 -10.76
N GLU A 135 2.56 -12.84 -10.42
CA GLU A 135 3.20 -14.14 -10.67
C GLU A 135 2.25 -15.03 -11.46
N ASP A 136 2.75 -15.73 -12.47
CA ASP A 136 1.98 -16.73 -13.21
C ASP A 136 2.14 -18.14 -12.62
N TRP A 137 1.48 -19.12 -13.24
CA TRP A 137 1.50 -20.52 -12.80
C TRP A 137 2.86 -21.22 -12.96
N ASP A 138 3.76 -20.64 -13.77
CA ASP A 138 5.12 -21.12 -13.95
C ASP A 138 6.09 -20.45 -12.96
N GLY A 139 5.58 -19.62 -12.04
CA GLY A 139 6.36 -18.88 -11.05
C GLY A 139 7.08 -17.66 -11.61
N ILE A 140 6.76 -17.23 -12.83
CA ILE A 140 7.38 -16.08 -13.47
C ILE A 140 6.76 -14.80 -12.91
N ARG A 141 7.61 -13.97 -12.31
CA ARG A 141 7.22 -12.68 -11.74
C ARG A 141 7.39 -11.54 -12.73
N ALA A 142 6.36 -10.71 -12.85
CA ALA A 142 6.44 -9.40 -13.48
C ALA A 142 6.03 -8.30 -12.51
N ILE A 143 6.66 -7.12 -12.62
CA ILE A 143 6.44 -5.99 -11.70
C ILE A 143 6.12 -4.75 -12.53
N ALA A 144 5.04 -4.05 -12.19
CA ALA A 144 4.76 -2.70 -12.64
C ALA A 144 4.97 -1.73 -11.47
N LYS A 145 5.79 -0.72 -11.64
CA LYS A 145 6.12 0.29 -10.63
C LYS A 145 5.69 1.66 -11.14
N TYR A 146 5.01 2.42 -10.30
CA TYR A 146 4.59 3.79 -10.59
C TYR A 146 5.14 4.72 -9.52
N SER A 147 5.89 5.75 -9.94
CA SER A 147 6.58 6.67 -9.02
C SER A 147 5.67 7.63 -8.26
N ASP A 148 4.37 7.59 -8.51
CA ASP A 148 3.34 8.34 -7.81
C ASP A 148 2.03 7.57 -7.84
N PHE A 149 1.23 7.70 -6.79
CA PHE A 149 -0.05 7.05 -6.65
C PHE A 149 -0.97 7.88 -5.74
N LEU A 150 -2.00 8.48 -6.35
CA LEU A 150 -2.98 9.30 -5.65
C LEU A 150 -4.39 8.90 -6.02
N VAL A 151 -5.18 8.53 -5.02
CA VAL A 151 -6.60 8.22 -5.17
C VAL A 151 -7.43 9.36 -4.56
N ALA A 152 -8.39 9.88 -5.32
CA ALA A 152 -9.28 10.94 -4.86
C ALA A 152 -10.23 10.48 -3.75
N GLY A 153 -10.92 11.44 -3.13
CA GLY A 153 -11.93 11.16 -2.13
C GLY A 153 -13.30 10.74 -2.71
N PRO A 154 -14.28 10.45 -1.85
CA PRO A 154 -15.60 9.94 -2.26
C PRO A 154 -16.40 10.91 -3.15
N LYS A 155 -16.20 12.23 -2.98
CA LYS A 155 -16.85 13.24 -3.86
C LYS A 155 -16.48 13.08 -5.33
N GLU A 156 -15.31 12.50 -5.59
CA GLU A 156 -14.75 12.29 -6.92
C GLU A 156 -14.75 10.80 -7.28
N LYS A 157 -15.53 10.00 -6.54
CA LYS A 157 -15.70 8.56 -6.74
C LYS A 157 -14.37 7.80 -6.77
N TYR A 158 -13.42 8.20 -5.92
CA TYR A 158 -12.11 7.55 -5.81
C TYR A 158 -11.35 7.46 -7.15
N LEU A 159 -11.49 8.48 -8.00
CA LEU A 159 -10.72 8.59 -9.22
C LEU A 159 -9.21 8.45 -8.95
N LEU A 160 -8.52 7.64 -9.75
CA LEU A 160 -7.06 7.63 -9.80
C LEU A 160 -6.59 8.98 -10.35
N ARG A 161 -6.15 9.86 -9.45
CA ARG A 161 -5.82 11.26 -9.75
C ARG A 161 -4.43 11.41 -10.32
N SER A 162 -3.49 10.61 -9.82
CA SER A 162 -2.11 10.60 -10.27
C SER A 162 -1.60 9.16 -10.27
N LEU A 163 -0.93 8.81 -11.36
CA LEU A 163 -0.18 7.59 -11.52
C LEU A 163 1.13 8.00 -12.19
N GLY A 164 2.23 7.89 -11.46
CA GLY A 164 3.52 8.46 -11.84
C GLY A 164 4.16 7.76 -13.03
N ALA A 165 5.45 8.02 -13.22
CA ALA A 165 6.22 7.37 -14.27
C ALA A 165 6.24 5.85 -14.05
N PHE A 166 5.88 5.12 -15.09
CA PHE A 166 5.97 3.67 -15.11
C PHE A 166 7.41 3.19 -15.20
N SER A 167 7.71 2.07 -14.53
CA SER A 167 8.88 1.24 -14.78
C SER A 167 8.58 -0.21 -14.40
N GLY A 168 9.45 -1.14 -14.81
CA GLY A 168 9.34 -2.56 -14.45
C GLY A 168 9.14 -3.47 -15.64
N SER A 169 8.92 -4.75 -15.36
CA SER A 169 8.86 -5.84 -16.33
C SER A 169 7.43 -6.18 -16.78
N ALA A 170 6.41 -5.81 -16.01
CA ALA A 170 5.02 -5.96 -16.41
C ALA A 170 4.67 -4.81 -17.35
N GLY A 171 4.61 -5.04 -18.66
CA GLY A 171 4.49 -3.96 -19.65
C GLY A 171 3.34 -2.98 -19.37
N ASP A 172 3.60 -1.69 -19.54
CA ASP A 172 2.62 -0.60 -19.39
C ASP A 172 1.69 -0.57 -20.61
N ARG A 173 0.40 -0.84 -20.42
CA ARG A 173 -0.59 -0.87 -21.51
C ARG A 173 -1.93 -0.36 -21.07
#